data_AF-A0A523QEE5-F1
#
_entry.id   AF-A0A523QEE5-F1
#
_cell.length_a   1.000
_cell.length_b   1.000
_cell.length_c   1.000
_cell.angle_alpha   90.00
_cell.angle_beta   90.00
_cell.angle_gamma   90.00
#
_symmetry.space_group_name_H-M   'P 1'
#
loop_
_entity.id
_entity.type
_entity.pdbx_description
1 polymer ?
#
loop_
_entity_poly.entity_id
_entity_poly.type
_entity_poly.pdbx_seq_one_letter_code
_entity_poly.pdbx_strand_id
1 'polypeptide(L)'
;MKIVERLKLGKLATFLINKRLPVYNWLYFKEAFSRDLVFLLAETWGLGEGDLVLDPFVGCGTTPLACKQLGVDSVGHDVHPIMLFASRVKLRGYDVEALRAAVRVLMKSKFEKLEVEMPGFVARVFSKFLLEDIAFFKREILEVENEKVREFLLLGLMNAVMRCSWAHKDGAAIRVVKKPVPPLRKALKRQLLRMCSDVERFKGKACRVTVEHCDARKLKLADESVDAVVTSPPYLNKREYINAYRIEQQLLGLDAPASDQLIGVREEGAVENFSEVGEFVEEKPLEAKLYFRDMFVVLQELYRVCKHGAKVCLVTSDGCFPEGVVEVCETLSKLAERTGFRAKRVIVVNKRFCTTPARKKVGIAREGLLMWER
;
A
#
# COMPACT_ATOMS: atom_id res chain seq x y z
N MET A 1 11.76 -18.82 -18.80
CA MET A 1 12.15 -17.75 -17.83
C MET A 1 13.53 -17.99 -17.18
N LYS A 2 14.35 -16.95 -16.93
CA LYS A 2 15.64 -17.05 -16.19
C LYS A 2 15.52 -16.57 -14.73
N ILE A 3 16.02 -17.33 -13.75
CA ILE A 3 16.12 -16.87 -12.35
C ILE A 3 17.54 -16.31 -12.11
N VAL A 4 17.64 -15.10 -11.54
CA VAL A 4 18.92 -14.45 -11.23
C VAL A 4 18.90 -13.84 -9.84
N GLU A 5 20.05 -13.81 -9.16
CA GLU A 5 20.16 -13.22 -7.83
C GLU A 5 20.83 -11.85 -7.88
N ARG A 6 20.20 -10.86 -7.24
CA ARG A 6 20.70 -9.49 -7.09
C ARG A 6 20.34 -8.94 -5.72
N LEU A 7 20.85 -9.58 -4.66
CA LEU A 7 20.52 -9.25 -3.26
C LEU A 7 20.84 -7.80 -2.86
N LYS A 8 21.77 -7.14 -3.57
CA LYS A 8 22.07 -5.70 -3.40
C LYS A 8 20.84 -4.81 -3.64
N LEU A 9 19.88 -5.26 -4.45
CA LEU A 9 18.63 -4.55 -4.74
C LEU A 9 17.56 -4.77 -3.66
N GLY A 10 17.81 -5.59 -2.63
CA GLY A 10 16.81 -5.94 -1.60
C GLY A 10 16.17 -4.72 -0.92
N LYS A 11 16.92 -3.63 -0.72
CA LYS A 11 16.35 -2.40 -0.14
C LYS A 11 15.28 -1.76 -1.03
N LEU A 12 15.36 -1.95 -2.35
CA LEU A 12 14.42 -1.37 -3.31
C LEU A 12 13.02 -2.00 -3.21
N ALA A 13 12.94 -3.28 -2.81
CA ALA A 13 11.70 -4.01 -2.57
C ALA A 13 11.09 -3.74 -1.17
N THR A 14 11.56 -2.71 -0.46
CA THR A 14 11.05 -2.37 0.88
C THR A 14 10.80 -0.86 1.03
N PHE A 15 9.97 -0.50 2.00
CA PHE A 15 9.63 0.89 2.29
C PHE A 15 10.76 1.67 2.99
N LEU A 16 11.90 1.03 3.30
CA LEU A 16 12.93 1.62 4.17
C LEU A 16 13.46 2.96 3.67
N ILE A 17 13.65 3.11 2.36
CA ILE A 17 14.11 4.35 1.73
C ILE A 17 13.02 5.44 1.86
N ASN A 18 11.77 5.08 1.57
CA ASN A 18 10.61 5.98 1.59
C ASN A 18 10.35 6.62 2.96
N LYS A 19 10.81 6.01 4.07
CA LYS A 19 10.71 6.59 5.42
C LYS A 19 11.33 7.99 5.54
N ARG A 20 12.31 8.32 4.70
CA ARG A 20 13.08 9.57 4.77
C ARG A 20 12.73 10.56 3.65
N LEU A 21 11.87 10.16 2.71
CA LEU A 21 11.54 10.97 1.55
C LEU A 21 10.30 11.83 1.84
N PRO A 22 10.29 13.13 1.45
CA PRO A 22 9.12 13.99 1.56
C PRO A 22 7.89 13.37 0.91
N VAL A 23 6.71 13.53 1.53
CA VAL A 23 5.40 13.02 1.07
C VAL A 23 5.25 11.48 1.16
N TYR A 24 6.25 10.70 0.73
CA TYR A 24 6.24 9.25 0.89
C TYR A 24 6.09 8.83 2.35
N ASN A 25 6.79 9.53 3.26
CA ASN A 25 6.82 9.28 4.70
C ASN A 25 5.56 9.76 5.47
N TRP A 26 4.49 10.17 4.78
CA TRP A 26 3.22 10.57 5.42
C TRP A 26 2.35 9.38 5.83
N LEU A 27 2.66 8.17 5.37
CA LEU A 27 2.08 6.94 5.90
C LEU A 27 3.13 5.84 5.79
N TYR A 28 3.53 5.26 6.92
CA TYR A 28 4.37 4.07 6.90
C TYR A 28 3.54 2.87 6.49
N PHE A 29 3.94 2.20 5.41
CA PHE A 29 3.35 0.95 4.93
C PHE A 29 4.49 -0.05 4.74
N LYS A 30 4.51 -1.12 5.53
CA LYS A 30 5.65 -2.04 5.61
C LYS A 30 5.83 -2.83 4.30
N GLU A 31 4.71 -3.11 3.64
CA GLU A 31 4.58 -3.94 2.45
C GLU A 31 4.87 -3.16 1.16
N ALA A 32 4.99 -1.83 1.19
CA ALA A 32 5.37 -1.05 0.02
C ALA A 32 6.85 -1.23 -0.34
N PHE A 33 7.15 -1.19 -1.64
CA PHE A 33 8.49 -1.03 -2.18
C PHE A 33 8.91 0.46 -2.21
N SER A 34 10.15 0.71 -2.60
CA SER A 34 10.75 2.05 -2.61
C SER A 34 10.44 2.83 -3.90
N ARG A 35 10.41 4.17 -3.81
CA ARG A 35 10.39 5.07 -4.98
C ARG A 35 11.52 4.74 -5.96
N ASP A 36 12.71 4.45 -5.42
CA ASP A 36 13.91 4.26 -6.23
C ASP A 36 13.81 3.03 -7.14
N LEU A 37 12.97 2.05 -6.79
CA LEU A 37 12.63 0.96 -7.70
C LEU A 37 11.91 1.48 -8.94
N VAL A 38 10.90 2.35 -8.76
CA VAL A 38 10.13 2.92 -9.87
C VAL A 38 11.03 3.77 -10.77
N PHE A 39 11.93 4.56 -10.17
CA PHE A 39 12.90 5.36 -10.93
C PHE A 39 13.83 4.48 -11.77
N LEU A 40 14.39 3.43 -11.16
CA LEU A 40 15.24 2.47 -11.86
C LEU A 40 14.50 1.82 -13.04
N LEU A 41 13.25 1.41 -12.83
CA LEU A 41 12.44 0.78 -13.88
C LEU A 41 12.08 1.76 -14.98
N ALA A 42 11.68 2.97 -14.65
CA ALA A 42 11.38 4.02 -15.62
C ALA A 42 12.58 4.33 -16.51
N GLU A 43 13.77 4.51 -15.91
CA GLU A 43 15.02 4.69 -16.66
C GLU A 43 15.34 3.48 -17.54
N THR A 44 15.26 2.27 -16.97
CA THR A 44 15.58 1.01 -17.69
C THR A 44 14.64 0.76 -18.86
N TRP A 45 13.38 1.17 -18.74
CA TRP A 45 12.35 0.93 -19.73
C TRP A 45 12.16 2.06 -20.73
N GLY A 46 12.76 3.23 -20.46
CA GLY A 46 12.62 4.43 -21.27
C GLY A 46 11.28 5.13 -21.09
N LEU A 47 10.67 5.04 -19.89
CA LEU A 47 9.37 5.66 -19.63
C LEU A 47 9.48 7.19 -19.58
N GLY A 48 8.54 7.87 -20.22
CA GLY A 48 8.52 9.32 -20.34
C GLY A 48 7.12 9.91 -20.47
N GLU A 49 7.07 11.13 -21.02
CA GLU A 49 5.82 11.82 -21.31
C GLU A 49 5.01 11.05 -22.35
N GLY A 50 3.71 10.89 -22.12
CA GLY A 50 2.81 10.11 -22.97
C GLY A 50 2.64 8.64 -22.57
N ASP A 51 3.56 8.10 -21.76
CA ASP A 51 3.43 6.74 -21.23
C ASP A 51 2.50 6.69 -20.02
N LEU A 52 1.72 5.61 -19.92
CA LEU A 52 0.84 5.33 -18.80
C LEU A 52 1.36 4.14 -17.96
N VAL A 53 1.66 4.40 -16.68
CA VAL A 53 2.05 3.38 -15.70
C VAL A 53 0.88 2.96 -14.82
N LEU A 54 0.63 1.66 -14.72
CA LEU A 54 -0.39 1.08 -13.85
C LEU A 54 0.20 0.48 -12.57
N ASP A 55 -0.48 0.72 -11.45
CA ASP A 55 -0.32 0.00 -10.20
C ASP A 55 -1.70 -0.49 -9.69
N PRO A 56 -2.09 -1.76 -9.92
CA PRO A 56 -3.41 -2.26 -9.51
C PRO A 56 -3.51 -2.57 -8.00
N PHE A 57 -2.44 -2.34 -7.22
CA PHE A 57 -2.37 -2.53 -5.78
C PHE A 57 -1.64 -1.35 -5.13
N VAL A 58 -2.14 -0.14 -5.37
CA VAL A 58 -1.44 1.13 -5.15
C VAL A 58 -0.94 1.33 -3.73
N GLY A 59 -1.61 0.72 -2.74
CA GLY A 59 -1.28 0.83 -1.33
C GLY A 59 -1.12 2.28 -0.90
N CYS A 60 0.07 2.63 -0.40
CA CYS A 60 0.37 3.97 0.09
C CYS A 60 0.87 4.97 -0.97
N GLY A 61 0.83 4.61 -2.26
CA GLY A 61 0.99 5.52 -3.38
C GLY A 61 2.40 5.60 -3.96
N THR A 62 3.27 4.61 -3.73
CA THR A 62 4.69 4.68 -4.16
C THR A 62 4.82 4.91 -5.67
N THR A 63 4.18 4.07 -6.49
CA THR A 63 4.24 4.16 -7.96
C THR A 63 3.73 5.50 -8.48
N PRO A 64 2.48 5.91 -8.21
CA PRO A 64 1.97 7.17 -8.74
C PRO A 64 2.72 8.41 -8.23
N LEU A 65 3.25 8.39 -7.00
CA LEU A 65 4.10 9.49 -6.51
C LEU A 65 5.41 9.56 -7.30
N ALA A 66 6.04 8.42 -7.56
CA ALA A 66 7.28 8.36 -8.32
C ALA A 66 7.05 8.79 -9.78
N CYS A 67 5.98 8.32 -10.42
CA CYS A 67 5.56 8.77 -11.75
C CYS A 67 5.35 10.29 -11.79
N LYS A 68 4.71 10.86 -10.75
CA LYS A 68 4.58 12.32 -10.61
C LYS A 68 5.91 13.07 -10.56
N GLN A 69 6.93 12.51 -9.92
CA GLN A 69 8.27 13.12 -9.93
C GLN A 69 8.98 13.02 -11.28
N LEU A 70 8.69 11.94 -12.03
CA LEU A 70 9.29 11.69 -13.33
C LEU A 70 8.59 12.48 -14.45
N GLY A 71 7.31 12.84 -14.27
CA GLY A 71 6.46 13.43 -15.31
C GLY A 71 5.80 12.39 -16.20
N VAL A 72 5.53 11.20 -15.64
CA VAL A 72 4.91 10.07 -16.33
C VAL A 72 3.47 9.93 -15.83
N ASP A 73 2.52 9.67 -16.73
CA ASP A 73 1.14 9.44 -16.33
C ASP A 73 1.03 8.14 -15.53
N SER A 74 0.11 8.10 -14.56
CA SER A 74 -0.13 6.86 -13.82
C SER A 74 -1.56 6.72 -13.32
N VAL A 75 -1.99 5.46 -13.24
CA VAL A 75 -3.26 5.05 -12.64
C VAL A 75 -2.95 4.07 -11.52
N GLY A 76 -3.49 4.34 -10.34
CA GLY A 76 -3.43 3.45 -9.19
C GLY A 76 -4.81 2.92 -8.82
N HIS A 77 -4.93 1.61 -8.60
CA HIS A 77 -6.14 1.01 -8.06
C HIS A 77 -5.86 0.35 -6.71
N ASP A 78 -6.86 0.34 -5.85
CA ASP A 78 -6.87 -0.44 -4.62
C ASP A 78 -8.32 -0.67 -4.17
N VAL A 79 -8.52 -1.67 -3.33
CA VAL A 79 -9.81 -1.92 -2.67
C VAL A 79 -9.83 -1.34 -1.26
N HIS A 80 -8.65 -1.04 -0.69
CA HIS A 80 -8.51 -0.66 0.71
C HIS A 80 -8.74 0.85 0.92
N PRO A 81 -9.83 1.28 1.60
CA PRO A 81 -10.23 2.70 1.60
C PRO A 81 -9.20 3.67 2.20
N ILE A 82 -8.53 3.28 3.30
CA ILE A 82 -7.48 4.11 3.91
C ILE A 82 -6.23 4.23 3.03
N MET A 83 -5.93 3.23 2.19
CA MET A 83 -4.81 3.29 1.24
C MET A 83 -5.12 4.28 0.13
N LEU A 84 -6.34 4.22 -0.42
CA LEU A 84 -6.84 5.20 -1.38
C LEU A 84 -6.85 6.62 -0.81
N PHE A 85 -7.34 6.80 0.42
CA PHE A 85 -7.32 8.10 1.10
C PHE A 85 -5.89 8.64 1.21
N ALA A 86 -4.96 7.86 1.76
CA ALA A 86 -3.58 8.31 1.96
C ALA A 86 -2.89 8.61 0.62
N SER A 87 -3.06 7.76 -0.39
CA SER A 87 -2.51 7.95 -1.73
C SER A 87 -3.06 9.21 -2.39
N ARG A 88 -4.38 9.42 -2.37
CA ARG A 88 -5.03 10.62 -2.93
C ARG A 88 -4.51 11.89 -2.26
N VAL A 89 -4.43 11.93 -0.93
CA VAL A 89 -3.92 13.09 -0.19
C VAL A 89 -2.47 13.38 -0.55
N LYS A 90 -1.62 12.36 -0.68
CA LYS A 90 -0.21 12.53 -1.07
C LYS A 90 -0.04 13.03 -2.51
N LEU A 91 -0.98 12.71 -3.41
CA LEU A 91 -0.89 13.03 -4.84
C LEU A 91 -1.45 14.39 -5.23
N ARG A 92 -2.23 15.04 -4.35
CA ARG A 92 -2.80 16.37 -4.61
C ARG A 92 -1.74 17.46 -4.73
N GLY A 93 -2.07 18.50 -5.49
CA GLY A 93 -1.34 19.77 -5.47
C GLY A 93 -1.88 20.67 -4.36
N TYR A 94 -0.98 21.31 -3.61
CA TYR A 94 -1.31 22.17 -2.49
C TYR A 94 -0.67 23.54 -2.63
N ASP A 95 -1.42 24.57 -2.25
CA ASP A 95 -0.86 25.85 -1.87
C ASP A 95 -0.36 25.74 -0.42
N VAL A 96 0.96 25.82 -0.24
CA VAL A 96 1.61 25.66 1.06
C VAL A 96 1.25 26.79 2.01
N GLU A 97 1.06 28.01 1.51
CA GLU A 97 0.69 29.15 2.36
C GLU A 97 -0.74 29.00 2.87
N ALA A 98 -1.66 28.52 2.03
CA ALA A 98 -3.01 28.13 2.44
C ALA A 98 -2.98 27.02 3.50
N LEU A 99 -2.14 25.99 3.33
CA LEU A 99 -1.95 24.94 4.34
C LEU A 99 -1.44 25.52 5.67
N ARG A 100 -0.38 26.33 5.63
CA ARG A 100 0.19 26.98 6.82
C ARG A 100 -0.83 27.89 7.50
N ALA A 101 -1.67 28.60 6.75
CA ALA A 101 -2.78 29.39 7.28
C ALA A 101 -3.80 28.53 8.01
N ALA A 102 -4.27 27.44 7.39
CA ALA A 102 -5.20 26.50 8.00
C ALA A 102 -4.64 25.87 9.29
N VAL A 103 -3.35 25.50 9.31
CA VAL A 103 -2.66 25.03 10.52
C VAL A 103 -2.66 26.10 11.62
N ARG A 104 -2.41 27.38 11.27
CA ARG A 104 -2.45 28.49 12.25
C ARG A 104 -3.84 28.66 12.85
N VAL A 105 -4.89 28.58 12.03
CA VAL A 105 -6.30 28.65 12.48
C VAL A 105 -6.61 27.49 13.42
N LEU A 106 -6.37 26.25 13.00
CA LEU A 106 -6.62 25.05 13.79
C LEU A 106 -5.90 25.07 15.17
N MET A 107 -4.68 25.61 15.21
CA MET A 107 -3.91 25.69 16.45
C MET A 107 -4.39 26.81 17.39
N LYS A 108 -5.14 27.80 16.88
CA LYS A 108 -5.78 28.86 17.67
C LYS A 108 -7.16 28.47 18.20
N SER A 109 -7.81 27.44 17.64
CA SER A 109 -9.11 26.96 18.13
C SER A 109 -9.05 26.63 19.63
N LYS A 110 -10.00 27.19 20.39
CA LYS A 110 -10.13 26.97 21.84
C LYS A 110 -10.68 25.57 22.06
N PHE A 111 -10.04 24.80 22.95
CA PHE A 111 -10.47 23.44 23.24
C PHE A 111 -11.87 23.43 23.84
N GLU A 112 -12.69 22.52 23.33
CA GLU A 112 -14.01 22.19 23.87
C GLU A 112 -14.04 20.70 24.14
N LYS A 113 -14.55 20.33 25.32
CA LYS A 113 -14.69 18.92 25.68
C LYS A 113 -15.80 18.30 24.82
N LEU A 114 -15.44 17.27 24.07
CA LEU A 114 -16.37 16.46 23.29
C LEU A 114 -16.26 15.01 23.73
N GLU A 115 -17.40 14.39 24.00
CA GLU A 115 -17.45 12.95 24.18
C GLU A 115 -17.48 12.25 22.83
N VAL A 116 -16.75 11.14 22.71
CA VAL A 116 -16.72 10.36 21.49
C VAL A 116 -16.81 8.89 21.84
N GLU A 117 -17.76 8.22 21.20
CA GLU A 117 -17.86 6.78 21.27
C GLU A 117 -16.91 6.18 20.25
N MET A 118 -16.01 5.33 20.73
CA MET A 118 -15.11 4.52 19.90
C MET A 118 -15.29 3.06 20.29
N PRO A 119 -15.18 2.12 19.35
CA PRO A 119 -15.18 0.70 19.69
C PRO A 119 -14.15 0.39 20.78
N GLY A 120 -14.46 -0.51 21.72
CA GLY A 120 -13.62 -0.76 22.89
C GLY A 120 -12.15 -1.12 22.56
N PHE A 121 -11.92 -1.80 21.43
CA PHE A 121 -10.58 -2.14 20.96
C PHE A 121 -9.75 -0.93 20.51
N VAL A 122 -10.42 0.15 20.08
CA VAL A 122 -9.81 1.44 19.71
C VAL A 122 -9.67 2.30 20.96
N ALA A 123 -10.71 2.42 21.78
CA ALA A 123 -10.70 3.26 22.97
C ALA A 123 -9.56 2.88 23.94
N ARG A 124 -9.26 1.59 24.10
CA ARG A 124 -8.21 1.08 25.02
C ARG A 124 -6.78 1.54 24.69
N VAL A 125 -6.49 1.97 23.46
CA VAL A 125 -5.15 2.45 23.08
C VAL A 125 -4.96 3.95 23.35
N PHE A 126 -6.00 4.63 23.82
CA PHE A 126 -6.00 6.07 24.10
C PHE A 126 -6.36 6.33 25.56
N SER A 127 -5.87 7.43 26.12
CA SER A 127 -6.41 7.96 27.37
C SER A 127 -7.73 8.70 27.08
N LYS A 128 -8.58 8.85 28.11
CA LYS A 128 -9.84 9.61 27.99
C LYS A 128 -9.60 11.04 27.45
N PHE A 129 -8.64 11.75 28.02
CA PHE A 129 -8.25 13.10 27.57
C PHE A 129 -7.81 13.13 26.10
N LEU A 130 -7.11 12.08 25.64
CA LEU A 130 -6.69 12.00 24.24
C LEU A 130 -7.87 11.76 23.30
N LEU A 131 -8.88 10.97 23.71
CA LEU A 131 -10.10 10.79 22.93
C LEU A 131 -10.88 12.11 22.78
N GLU A 132 -10.97 12.89 23.85
CA GLU A 132 -11.59 14.22 23.83
C GLU A 132 -10.83 15.18 22.89
N ASP A 133 -9.50 15.20 22.96
CA ASP A 133 -8.62 15.94 22.04
C ASP A 133 -8.81 15.50 20.58
N ILE A 134 -8.88 14.20 20.32
CA ILE A 134 -9.10 13.64 18.97
C ILE A 134 -10.43 14.12 18.42
N ALA A 135 -11.51 14.01 19.20
CA ALA A 135 -12.84 14.41 18.81
C ALA A 135 -12.90 15.90 18.48
N PHE A 136 -12.32 16.74 19.35
CA PHE A 136 -12.20 18.18 19.14
C PHE A 136 -11.49 18.51 17.83
N PHE A 137 -10.25 18.03 17.63
CA PHE A 137 -9.51 18.37 16.41
C PHE A 137 -10.13 17.78 15.15
N LYS A 138 -10.75 16.59 15.22
CA LYS A 138 -11.46 16.00 14.09
C LYS A 138 -12.63 16.89 13.68
N ARG A 139 -13.45 17.35 14.62
CA ARG A 139 -14.57 18.29 14.35
C ARG A 139 -14.05 19.56 13.67
N GLU A 140 -13.07 20.24 14.28
CA GLU A 140 -12.51 21.49 13.72
C GLU A 140 -11.96 21.31 12.30
N ILE A 141 -11.35 20.16 12.01
CA ILE A 141 -10.86 19.86 10.66
C ILE A 141 -12.01 19.60 9.69
N LEU A 142 -13.07 18.94 10.12
CA LEU A 142 -14.22 18.64 9.26
C LEU A 142 -14.96 19.90 8.79
N GLU A 143 -14.96 20.97 9.60
CA GLU A 143 -15.51 22.29 9.25
C GLU A 143 -14.68 23.05 8.19
N VAL A 144 -13.46 22.59 7.85
CA VAL A 144 -12.66 23.24 6.81
C VAL A 144 -13.29 23.01 5.45
N GLU A 145 -13.75 24.08 4.79
CA GLU A 145 -14.47 24.01 3.50
C GLU A 145 -13.64 23.36 2.38
N ASN A 146 -12.37 23.78 2.22
CA ASN A 146 -11.49 23.27 1.18
C ASN A 146 -11.14 21.80 1.44
N GLU A 147 -11.70 20.91 0.64
CA GLU A 147 -11.53 19.46 0.78
C GLU A 147 -10.05 19.02 0.76
N LYS A 148 -9.21 19.62 -0.09
CA LYS A 148 -7.78 19.26 -0.15
C LYS A 148 -7.10 19.58 1.18
N VAL A 149 -7.34 20.78 1.70
CA VAL A 149 -6.79 21.21 3.00
C VAL A 149 -7.35 20.34 4.13
N ARG A 150 -8.66 20.09 4.14
CA ARG A 150 -9.33 19.23 5.12
C ARG A 150 -8.71 17.82 5.17
N GLU A 151 -8.58 17.15 4.04
CA GLU A 151 -8.00 15.80 4.00
C GLU A 151 -6.51 15.78 4.35
N PHE A 152 -5.75 16.81 3.96
CA PHE A 152 -4.37 16.98 4.40
C PHE A 152 -4.26 17.07 5.93
N LEU A 153 -5.13 17.87 6.56
CA LEU A 153 -5.19 18.00 8.01
C LEU A 153 -5.62 16.69 8.68
N LEU A 154 -6.60 15.97 8.12
CA LEU A 154 -7.03 14.65 8.62
C LEU A 154 -5.90 13.62 8.58
N LEU A 155 -5.13 13.55 7.47
CA LEU A 155 -3.97 12.68 7.39
C LEU A 155 -2.90 13.06 8.44
N GLY A 156 -2.70 14.35 8.67
CA GLY A 156 -1.83 14.85 9.74
C GLY A 156 -2.31 14.47 11.14
N LEU A 157 -3.61 14.59 11.41
CA LEU A 157 -4.24 14.18 12.66
C LEU A 157 -4.02 12.69 12.91
N MET A 158 -4.36 11.85 11.94
CA MET A 158 -4.18 10.40 12.01
C MET A 158 -2.74 10.01 12.41
N ASN A 159 -1.74 10.62 11.76
CA ASN A 159 -0.33 10.38 12.08
C ASN A 159 0.06 10.87 13.49
N ALA A 160 -0.42 12.04 13.90
CA ALA A 160 -0.13 12.58 15.22
C ALA A 160 -0.75 11.72 16.34
N VAL A 161 -2.00 11.29 16.13
CA VAL A 161 -2.75 10.44 17.07
C VAL A 161 -2.03 9.13 17.36
N MET A 162 -1.53 8.46 16.32
CA MET A 162 -0.78 7.21 16.51
C MET A 162 0.49 7.41 17.37
N ARG A 163 1.15 8.57 17.27
CA ARG A 163 2.31 8.91 18.11
C ARG A 163 1.94 9.27 19.56
N CYS A 164 0.72 9.75 19.77
CA CYS A 164 0.15 10.06 21.08
C CYS A 164 -0.52 8.84 21.74
N SER A 165 -0.68 7.73 21.02
CA SER A 165 -1.35 6.52 21.51
C SER A 165 -0.41 5.58 22.28
N TRP A 166 -1.03 4.66 23.03
CA TRP A 166 -0.38 3.47 23.58
C TRP A 166 -0.39 2.28 22.61
N ALA A 167 -0.82 2.48 21.36
CA ALA A 167 -0.84 1.40 20.38
C ALA A 167 0.58 0.98 20.01
N HIS A 168 0.85 -0.31 20.12
CA HIS A 168 2.03 -0.96 19.57
C HIS A 168 1.58 -2.00 18.55
N LYS A 169 1.95 -1.79 17.28
CA LYS A 169 1.61 -2.68 16.16
C LYS A 169 2.69 -3.74 16.02
N ASP A 170 2.32 -4.99 16.24
CA ASP A 170 3.16 -6.18 16.03
C ASP A 170 2.50 -7.05 14.95
N GLY A 171 2.83 -6.78 13.69
CA GLY A 171 2.10 -7.31 12.54
C GLY A 171 0.63 -6.83 12.55
N ALA A 172 -0.31 -7.78 12.51
CA ALA A 172 -1.75 -7.50 12.60
C ALA A 172 -2.22 -7.19 14.03
N ALA A 173 -1.43 -7.56 15.05
CA ALA A 173 -1.85 -7.44 16.44
C ALA A 173 -1.59 -6.02 16.97
N ILE A 174 -2.60 -5.45 17.61
CA ILE A 174 -2.53 -4.16 18.29
C ILE A 174 -2.47 -4.43 19.80
N ARG A 175 -1.29 -4.21 20.39
CA ARG A 175 -1.06 -4.30 21.83
C ARG A 175 -1.11 -2.91 22.47
N VAL A 176 -1.52 -2.85 23.73
CA VAL A 176 -1.48 -1.62 24.54
C VAL A 176 -0.17 -1.61 25.32
N VAL A 177 0.69 -0.63 25.07
CA VAL A 177 1.95 -0.41 25.79
C VAL A 177 1.91 0.99 26.39
N LYS A 178 1.54 1.08 27.67
CA LYS A 178 1.48 2.35 28.39
C LYS A 178 2.88 2.96 28.49
N LYS A 179 3.00 4.19 28.03
CA LYS A 179 4.24 4.98 28.01
C LYS A 179 3.91 6.46 28.09
N PRO A 180 4.86 7.32 28.49
CA PRO A 180 4.71 8.76 28.33
C PRO A 180 4.47 9.10 26.86
N VAL A 181 3.43 9.88 26.60
CA VAL A 181 3.02 10.32 25.25
C VAL A 181 2.94 11.84 25.19
N PRO A 182 3.29 12.48 24.06
CA PRO A 182 3.22 13.93 23.94
C PRO A 182 1.77 14.42 23.86
N PRO A 183 1.47 15.66 24.28
CA PRO A 183 0.16 16.27 24.07
C PRO A 183 -0.22 16.34 22.58
N LEU A 184 -1.47 16.03 22.24
CA LEU A 184 -1.91 15.91 20.84
C LEU A 184 -1.72 17.23 20.07
N ARG A 185 -2.15 18.37 20.63
CA ARG A 185 -1.99 19.70 19.98
C ARG A 185 -0.54 19.97 19.57
N LYS A 186 0.44 19.66 20.44
CA LYS A 186 1.88 19.85 20.14
C LYS A 186 2.39 18.85 19.09
N ALA A 187 1.94 17.59 19.14
CA ALA A 187 2.32 16.57 18.16
C ALA A 187 1.72 16.89 16.77
N LEU A 188 0.45 17.27 16.73
CA LEU A 188 -0.30 17.65 15.54
C LEU A 188 0.32 18.87 14.85
N LYS A 189 0.60 19.95 15.59
CA LYS A 189 1.30 21.13 15.05
C LYS A 189 2.60 20.75 14.35
N ARG A 190 3.46 19.98 15.04
CA ARG A 190 4.76 19.54 14.48
C ARG A 190 4.58 18.66 13.24
N GLN A 191 3.62 17.74 13.27
CA GLN A 191 3.32 16.85 12.16
C GLN A 191 2.87 17.64 10.93
N LEU A 192 1.92 18.55 11.09
CA LEU A 192 1.37 19.36 9.99
C LEU A 192 2.41 20.32 9.40
N LEU A 193 3.20 21.00 10.24
CA LEU A 193 4.26 21.88 9.75
C LEU A 193 5.37 21.10 9.02
N ARG A 194 5.71 19.89 9.48
CA ARG A 194 6.61 18.99 8.74
C ARG A 194 6.02 18.64 7.38
N MET A 195 4.74 18.24 7.33
CA MET A 195 4.06 17.91 6.07
C MET A 195 4.01 19.14 5.13
N CYS A 196 3.80 20.35 5.64
CA CYS A 196 3.88 21.57 4.82
C CYS A 196 5.27 21.74 4.20
N SER A 197 6.34 21.53 4.97
CA SER A 197 7.71 21.57 4.44
C SER A 197 8.00 20.45 3.44
N ASP A 198 7.40 19.26 3.64
CA ASP A 198 7.53 18.17 2.68
C ASP A 198 6.90 18.54 1.32
N VAL A 199 5.77 19.27 1.30
CA VAL A 199 5.16 19.77 0.06
C VAL A 199 6.12 20.70 -0.71
N GLU A 200 6.80 21.63 -0.03
CA GLU A 200 7.77 22.55 -0.67
C GLU A 200 8.96 21.81 -1.28
N ARG A 201 9.40 20.75 -0.60
CA ARG A 201 10.55 19.92 -0.99
C ARG A 201 10.19 18.91 -2.08
N PHE A 202 8.94 18.49 -2.16
CA PHE A 202 8.50 17.53 -3.17
C PHE A 202 8.51 18.16 -4.55
N LYS A 203 9.41 17.68 -5.42
CA LYS A 203 9.51 18.11 -6.81
C LYS A 203 8.75 17.13 -7.69
N GLY A 204 7.51 17.50 -8.01
CA GLY A 204 6.68 16.86 -9.03
C GLY A 204 6.78 17.60 -10.36
N LYS A 205 6.47 16.92 -11.45
CA LYS A 205 6.27 17.49 -12.79
C LYS A 205 4.78 17.43 -13.14
N ALA A 206 4.39 18.14 -14.20
CA ALA A 206 3.05 18.04 -14.74
C ALA A 206 2.87 16.66 -15.39
N CYS A 207 1.83 15.94 -14.95
CA CYS A 207 1.37 14.68 -15.52
C CYS A 207 -0.02 14.37 -14.92
N ARG A 208 -0.75 13.44 -15.52
CA ARG A 208 -2.01 12.95 -14.99
C ARG A 208 -1.76 11.77 -14.07
N VAL A 209 -2.22 11.89 -12.84
CA VAL A 209 -2.14 10.82 -11.85
C VAL A 209 -3.50 10.63 -11.18
N THR A 210 -4.05 9.43 -11.28
CA THR A 210 -5.32 9.07 -10.65
C THR A 210 -5.15 7.89 -9.70
N VAL A 211 -5.93 7.89 -8.63
CA VAL A 211 -6.04 6.76 -7.70
C VAL A 211 -7.51 6.52 -7.39
N GLU A 212 -7.98 5.32 -7.66
CA GLU A 212 -9.41 4.99 -7.64
C GLU A 212 -9.68 3.65 -6.95
N HIS A 213 -10.88 3.53 -6.39
CA HIS A 213 -11.35 2.27 -5.84
C HIS A 213 -11.66 1.29 -6.98
N CYS A 214 -10.88 0.21 -7.09
CA CYS A 214 -11.08 -0.82 -8.10
C CYS A 214 -10.46 -2.14 -7.66
N ASP A 215 -11.16 -3.23 -7.94
CA ASP A 215 -10.64 -4.60 -7.78
C ASP A 215 -9.68 -4.90 -8.94
N ALA A 216 -8.49 -5.41 -8.64
CA ALA A 216 -7.48 -5.75 -9.63
C ALA A 216 -7.90 -6.88 -10.58
N ARG A 217 -8.91 -7.67 -10.21
CA ARG A 217 -9.51 -8.73 -11.04
C ARG A 217 -10.53 -8.18 -12.05
N LYS A 218 -10.84 -6.88 -12.00
CA LYS A 218 -11.78 -6.21 -12.90
C LYS A 218 -11.40 -4.74 -13.08
N LEU A 219 -10.30 -4.50 -13.80
CA LEU A 219 -9.74 -3.18 -14.03
C LEU A 219 -10.65 -2.34 -14.92
N LYS A 220 -10.97 -1.13 -14.47
CA LYS A 220 -11.75 -0.14 -15.23
C LYS A 220 -10.87 0.64 -16.23
N LEU A 221 -10.13 -0.08 -17.05
CA LEU A 221 -9.25 0.47 -18.08
C LEU A 221 -9.56 -0.16 -19.44
N ALA A 222 -9.35 0.60 -20.50
CA ALA A 222 -9.47 0.09 -21.86
C ALA A 222 -8.39 -0.96 -22.14
N ASP A 223 -8.69 -1.87 -23.06
CA ASP A 223 -7.72 -2.81 -23.60
C ASP A 223 -6.53 -2.04 -24.19
N GLU A 224 -5.32 -2.59 -24.04
CA GLU A 224 -4.10 -2.05 -24.66
C GLU A 224 -3.88 -0.54 -24.42
N SER A 225 -4.13 -0.09 -23.18
CA SER A 225 -4.02 1.32 -22.79
C SER A 225 -2.79 1.63 -21.93
N VAL A 226 -2.12 0.62 -21.37
CA VAL A 226 -1.03 0.77 -20.38
C VAL A 226 0.33 0.41 -20.98
N ASP A 227 1.33 1.29 -20.81
CA ASP A 227 2.69 1.11 -21.32
C ASP A 227 3.59 0.30 -20.37
N ALA A 228 3.32 0.39 -19.06
CA ALA A 228 4.04 -0.40 -18.07
C ALA A 228 3.24 -0.66 -16.80
N VAL A 229 3.58 -1.74 -16.09
CA VAL A 229 3.02 -2.06 -14.77
C VAL A 229 4.16 -2.14 -13.76
N VAL A 230 4.04 -1.38 -12.67
CA VAL A 230 4.96 -1.45 -11.53
C VAL A 230 4.12 -1.60 -10.27
N THR A 231 4.14 -2.78 -9.66
CA THR A 231 3.22 -3.07 -8.55
C THR A 231 3.76 -4.12 -7.59
N SER A 232 3.04 -4.27 -6.47
CA SER A 232 3.29 -5.25 -5.44
C SER A 232 1.93 -5.78 -4.94
N PRO A 233 1.44 -6.92 -5.43
CA PRO A 233 0.21 -7.51 -4.92
C PRO A 233 0.35 -7.85 -3.43
N PRO A 234 -0.76 -8.15 -2.73
CA PRO A 234 -0.67 -8.75 -1.41
C PRO A 234 0.15 -10.04 -1.47
N TYR A 235 1.04 -10.25 -0.51
CA TYR A 235 1.88 -11.44 -0.50
C TYR A 235 1.11 -12.60 0.14
N LEU A 236 1.28 -13.81 -0.41
CA LEU A 236 0.68 -15.02 0.15
C LEU A 236 1.01 -15.15 1.65
N ASN A 237 -0.01 -15.43 2.45
CA ASN A 237 0.01 -15.51 3.92
C ASN A 237 0.41 -14.23 4.67
N LYS A 238 0.52 -13.07 4.00
CA LYS A 238 0.73 -11.78 4.66
C LYS A 238 -0.56 -10.95 4.64
N ARG A 239 -1.49 -11.33 5.51
CA ARG A 239 -2.82 -10.69 5.65
C ARG A 239 -2.84 -9.56 6.69
N GLU A 240 -1.70 -9.21 7.27
CA GLU A 240 -1.63 -8.23 8.35
C GLU A 240 -2.08 -6.84 7.90
N TYR A 241 -1.82 -6.48 6.64
CA TYR A 241 -2.16 -5.16 6.11
C TYR A 241 -3.65 -4.85 6.19
N ILE A 242 -4.53 -5.86 6.07
CA ILE A 242 -5.99 -5.72 6.13
C ILE A 242 -6.42 -5.12 7.48
N ASN A 243 -5.78 -5.56 8.57
CA ASN A 243 -6.16 -5.20 9.93
C ASN A 243 -5.20 -4.20 10.59
N ALA A 244 -4.01 -3.99 10.00
CA ALA A 244 -2.98 -3.13 10.56
C ALA A 244 -3.42 -1.66 10.70
N TYR A 245 -4.42 -1.20 9.94
CA TYR A 245 -4.88 0.18 9.90
C TYR A 245 -6.29 0.39 10.47
N ARG A 246 -6.81 -0.55 11.28
CA ARG A 246 -8.16 -0.46 11.85
C ARG A 246 -8.35 0.74 12.78
N ILE A 247 -7.32 1.14 13.52
CA ILE A 247 -7.41 2.36 14.34
C ILE A 247 -7.58 3.58 13.43
N GLU A 248 -6.73 3.70 12.41
CA GLU A 248 -6.78 4.79 11.44
C GLU A 248 -8.12 4.85 10.67
N GLN A 249 -8.65 3.70 10.26
CA GLN A 249 -9.98 3.57 9.64
C GLN A 249 -11.07 4.14 10.54
N GLN A 250 -11.12 3.70 11.80
CA GLN A 250 -12.13 4.16 12.77
C GLN A 250 -11.98 5.66 13.07
N LEU A 251 -10.75 6.16 13.18
CA LEU A 251 -10.48 7.59 13.37
C LEU A 251 -11.02 8.44 12.21
N LEU A 252 -10.94 7.95 10.97
CA LEU A 252 -11.42 8.67 9.79
C LEU A 252 -12.88 8.34 9.41
N GLY A 253 -13.50 7.33 10.02
CA GLY A 253 -14.82 6.84 9.62
C GLY A 253 -14.79 6.14 8.26
N LEU A 254 -13.71 5.42 7.96
CA LEU A 254 -13.56 4.63 6.74
C LEU A 254 -13.80 3.16 7.05
N ASP A 255 -14.54 2.49 6.18
CA ASP A 255 -14.80 1.06 6.30
C ASP A 255 -13.57 0.20 5.95
N ALA A 256 -13.62 -1.05 6.37
CA ALA A 256 -12.72 -2.08 5.89
C ALA A 256 -13.13 -2.53 4.47
N PRO A 257 -12.19 -2.97 3.63
CA PRO A 257 -12.55 -3.59 2.35
C PRO A 257 -13.40 -4.84 2.59
N ALA A 258 -14.31 -5.14 1.65
CA ALA A 258 -15.10 -6.35 1.71
C ALA A 258 -14.20 -7.59 1.52
N SER A 259 -14.50 -8.68 2.22
CA SER A 259 -13.65 -9.89 2.24
C SER A 259 -13.48 -10.51 0.85
N ASP A 260 -14.53 -10.46 0.03
CA ASP A 260 -14.55 -11.00 -1.33
C ASP A 260 -13.70 -10.19 -2.31
N GLN A 261 -13.42 -8.91 -2.03
CA GLN A 261 -12.54 -8.03 -2.80
C GLN A 261 -11.04 -8.28 -2.53
N LEU A 262 -10.72 -9.01 -1.46
CA LEU A 262 -9.34 -9.28 -1.06
C LEU A 262 -8.81 -10.56 -1.74
N ILE A 263 -7.61 -10.46 -2.31
CA ILE A 263 -6.96 -11.58 -3.02
C ILE A 263 -6.78 -12.78 -2.07
N GLY A 264 -7.30 -13.92 -2.49
CA GLY A 264 -7.17 -15.19 -1.79
C GLY A 264 -7.95 -15.27 -0.48
N VAL A 265 -8.92 -14.38 -0.24
CA VAL A 265 -9.80 -14.39 0.94
C VAL A 265 -11.20 -14.81 0.53
N ARG A 266 -11.81 -15.71 1.30
CA ARG A 266 -13.18 -16.18 1.12
C ARG A 266 -13.88 -16.32 2.46
N GLU A 267 -15.21 -16.27 2.41
CA GLU A 267 -16.05 -16.66 3.54
C GLU A 267 -15.96 -18.18 3.76
N GLU A 268 -16.22 -18.60 5.00
CA GLU A 268 -16.18 -19.99 5.38
C GLU A 268 -17.23 -20.81 4.59
N GLY A 269 -16.81 -21.96 4.03
CA GLY A 269 -17.68 -22.80 3.22
C GLY A 269 -17.80 -22.42 1.74
N ALA A 270 -17.11 -21.37 1.27
CA ALA A 270 -17.08 -21.04 -0.14
C ALA A 270 -16.45 -22.17 -0.99
N VAL A 271 -17.18 -22.63 -2.01
CA VAL A 271 -16.69 -23.62 -2.98
C VAL A 271 -16.12 -22.88 -4.19
N GLU A 272 -14.88 -23.19 -4.54
CA GLU A 272 -14.17 -22.53 -5.62
C GLU A 272 -13.69 -23.51 -6.69
N ASN A 273 -13.73 -23.05 -7.94
CA ASN A 273 -13.21 -23.79 -9.09
C ASN A 273 -11.73 -23.43 -9.30
N PHE A 274 -10.87 -24.45 -9.32
CA PHE A 274 -9.43 -24.31 -9.54
C PHE A 274 -8.96 -24.88 -10.89
N SER A 275 -9.86 -25.36 -11.75
CA SER A 275 -9.51 -26.05 -13.01
C SER A 275 -8.54 -25.27 -13.89
N GLU A 276 -8.68 -23.94 -13.98
CA GLU A 276 -7.79 -23.09 -14.78
C GLU A 276 -6.36 -22.98 -14.24
N VAL A 277 -6.17 -23.23 -12.94
CA VAL A 277 -4.87 -23.16 -12.26
C VAL A 277 -4.43 -24.51 -11.67
N GLY A 278 -5.18 -25.59 -11.93
CA GLY A 278 -5.11 -26.85 -11.19
C GLY A 278 -3.70 -27.43 -11.14
N GLU A 279 -3.05 -27.55 -12.30
CA GLU A 279 -1.67 -28.06 -12.43
C GLU A 279 -0.62 -27.25 -11.65
N PHE A 280 -0.91 -25.98 -11.33
CA PHE A 280 -0.01 -25.11 -10.60
C PHE A 280 -0.24 -25.17 -9.09
N VAL A 281 -1.38 -25.68 -8.63
CA VAL A 281 -1.83 -25.52 -7.24
C VAL A 281 -2.29 -26.80 -6.56
N GLU A 282 -2.36 -27.93 -7.26
CA GLU A 282 -2.93 -29.20 -6.78
C GLU A 282 -2.42 -29.62 -5.39
N GLU A 283 -1.10 -29.61 -5.20
CA GLU A 283 -0.44 -30.00 -3.94
C GLU A 283 -0.26 -28.84 -2.95
N LYS A 284 -0.84 -27.67 -3.21
CA LYS A 284 -0.66 -26.47 -2.38
C LYS A 284 -1.78 -26.32 -1.34
N PRO A 285 -1.51 -25.67 -0.19
CA PRO A 285 -2.54 -25.32 0.79
C PRO A 285 -3.69 -24.52 0.18
N LEU A 286 -4.88 -24.60 0.78
CA LEU A 286 -6.09 -23.95 0.26
C LEU A 286 -5.89 -22.43 0.08
N GLU A 287 -5.20 -21.78 1.02
CA GLU A 287 -4.89 -20.34 0.93
C GLU A 287 -4.04 -20.01 -0.29
N ALA A 288 -3.10 -20.88 -0.65
CA ALA A 288 -2.30 -20.75 -1.85
C ALA A 288 -3.15 -20.99 -3.11
N LYS A 289 -4.02 -22.00 -3.11
CA LYS A 289 -4.96 -22.28 -4.22
C LYS A 289 -5.84 -21.06 -4.52
N LEU A 290 -6.46 -20.50 -3.48
CA LEU A 290 -7.29 -19.29 -3.58
C LEU A 290 -6.49 -18.08 -4.07
N TYR A 291 -5.28 -17.89 -3.54
CA TYR A 291 -4.40 -16.79 -3.96
C TYR A 291 -4.03 -16.87 -5.44
N PHE A 292 -3.57 -18.03 -5.92
CA PHE A 292 -3.15 -18.19 -7.31
C PHE A 292 -4.32 -18.12 -8.29
N ARG A 293 -5.51 -18.61 -7.90
CA ARG A 293 -6.76 -18.42 -8.67
C ARG A 293 -7.04 -16.93 -8.87
N ASP A 294 -7.11 -16.16 -7.79
CA ASP A 294 -7.40 -14.73 -7.88
C ASP A 294 -6.31 -13.97 -8.64
N MET A 295 -5.04 -14.28 -8.39
CA MET A 295 -3.93 -13.69 -9.13
C MET A 295 -3.96 -14.06 -10.60
N PHE A 296 -4.40 -15.26 -11.00
CA PHE A 296 -4.53 -15.61 -12.42
C PHE A 296 -5.55 -14.69 -13.14
N VAL A 297 -6.68 -14.38 -12.50
CA VAL A 297 -7.64 -13.39 -13.03
C VAL A 297 -7.02 -11.99 -13.10
N VAL A 298 -6.24 -11.59 -12.10
CA VAL A 298 -5.47 -10.32 -12.16
C VAL A 298 -4.49 -10.32 -13.32
N LEU A 299 -3.79 -11.43 -13.58
CA LEU A 299 -2.86 -11.53 -14.71
C LEU A 299 -3.58 -11.43 -16.05
N GLN A 300 -4.77 -12.03 -16.19
CA GLN A 300 -5.62 -11.88 -17.38
C GLN A 300 -6.01 -10.42 -17.61
N GLU A 301 -6.44 -9.72 -16.57
CA GLU A 301 -6.76 -8.29 -16.66
C GLU A 301 -5.53 -7.43 -16.97
N LEU A 302 -4.39 -7.72 -16.34
CA LEU A 302 -3.12 -7.05 -16.65
C LEU A 302 -2.73 -7.26 -18.11
N TYR A 303 -2.85 -8.48 -18.63
CA TYR A 303 -2.57 -8.77 -20.03
C TYR A 303 -3.47 -7.94 -20.92
N ARG A 304 -4.79 -7.98 -20.70
CA ARG A 304 -5.79 -7.22 -21.48
C ARG A 304 -5.46 -5.73 -21.58
N VAL A 305 -5.13 -5.07 -20.47
CA VAL A 305 -4.91 -3.61 -20.44
C VAL A 305 -3.51 -3.19 -20.90
N CYS A 306 -2.50 -4.06 -20.83
CA CYS A 306 -1.13 -3.76 -21.28
C CYS A 306 -1.08 -3.59 -22.80
N LYS A 307 -0.34 -2.64 -23.36
CA LYS A 307 -0.05 -2.59 -24.80
C LYS A 307 0.89 -3.73 -25.21
N HIS A 308 0.98 -4.01 -26.51
CA HIS A 308 2.04 -4.89 -27.02
C HIS A 308 3.43 -4.31 -26.70
N GLY A 309 4.34 -5.13 -26.17
CA GLY A 309 5.66 -4.70 -25.71
C GLY A 309 5.68 -4.01 -24.33
N ALA A 310 4.52 -3.85 -23.68
CA ALA A 310 4.45 -3.30 -22.33
C ALA A 310 5.21 -4.17 -21.34
N LYS A 311 5.91 -3.53 -20.41
CA LYS A 311 6.77 -4.21 -19.42
C LYS A 311 6.11 -4.24 -18.06
N VAL A 312 6.20 -5.38 -17.39
CA VAL A 312 5.62 -5.59 -16.06
C VAL A 312 6.73 -5.91 -15.07
N CYS A 313 6.71 -5.21 -13.93
CA CYS A 313 7.50 -5.54 -12.75
C CYS A 313 6.55 -5.74 -11.57
N LEU A 314 6.49 -6.98 -11.11
CA LEU A 314 5.71 -7.36 -9.93
C LEU A 314 6.66 -7.72 -8.78
N VAL A 315 6.55 -7.01 -7.66
CA VAL A 315 7.32 -7.29 -6.44
C VAL A 315 6.51 -8.27 -5.59
N THR A 316 7.07 -9.43 -5.28
CA THR A 316 6.40 -10.40 -4.41
C THR A 316 7.40 -11.29 -3.66
N SER A 317 6.88 -12.08 -2.72
CA SER A 317 7.65 -13.07 -1.95
C SER A 317 6.97 -14.43 -2.02
N ASP A 318 7.81 -15.47 -2.04
CA ASP A 318 7.41 -16.85 -1.76
C ASP A 318 6.71 -16.92 -0.40
N GLY A 319 5.68 -17.78 -0.34
CA GLY A 319 4.89 -18.05 0.84
C GLY A 319 5.63 -18.98 1.79
N CYS A 320 5.49 -18.75 3.10
CA CYS A 320 6.05 -19.63 4.12
C CYS A 320 4.90 -20.26 4.90
N PHE A 321 4.87 -21.59 4.89
CA PHE A 321 3.88 -22.42 5.57
C PHE A 321 4.59 -23.41 6.52
N PRO A 322 3.90 -23.97 7.52
CA PRO A 322 4.47 -25.01 8.38
C PRO A 322 5.03 -26.21 7.60
N GLU A 323 4.40 -26.56 6.48
CA GLU A 323 4.72 -27.70 5.62
C GLU A 323 5.90 -27.42 4.67
N GLY A 324 6.21 -26.14 4.42
CA GLY A 324 7.28 -25.76 3.50
C GLY A 324 7.12 -24.38 2.86
N VAL A 325 7.88 -24.17 1.80
CA VAL A 325 7.82 -22.94 1.00
C VAL A 325 6.89 -23.16 -0.18
N VAL A 326 6.02 -22.17 -0.44
CA VAL A 326 5.24 -22.10 -1.68
C VAL A 326 5.93 -21.12 -2.62
N GLU A 327 6.35 -21.60 -3.79
CA GLU A 327 7.14 -20.85 -4.79
C GLU A 327 6.28 -19.85 -5.59
N VAL A 328 5.79 -18.82 -4.93
CA VAL A 328 4.97 -17.76 -5.53
C VAL A 328 5.67 -17.09 -6.70
N CYS A 329 6.97 -16.77 -6.58
CA CYS A 329 7.67 -16.01 -7.63
C CYS A 329 7.70 -16.77 -8.97
N GLU A 330 7.91 -18.08 -8.90
CA GLU A 330 7.98 -18.93 -10.08
C GLU A 330 6.58 -19.28 -10.58
N THR A 331 5.67 -19.64 -9.68
CA THR A 331 4.29 -20.01 -10.03
C THR A 331 3.54 -18.87 -10.71
N LEU A 332 3.65 -17.63 -10.19
CA LEU A 332 3.04 -16.46 -10.84
C LEU A 332 3.64 -16.17 -12.21
N SER A 333 4.95 -16.40 -12.40
CA SER A 333 5.57 -16.18 -13.71
C SER A 333 5.16 -17.24 -14.73
N LYS A 334 4.95 -18.49 -14.31
CA LYS A 334 4.37 -19.56 -15.16
C LYS A 334 2.91 -19.26 -15.51
N LEU A 335 2.12 -18.79 -14.55
CA LEU A 335 0.75 -18.33 -14.80
C LEU A 335 0.73 -17.12 -15.75
N ALA A 336 1.67 -16.19 -15.64
CA ALA A 336 1.80 -15.08 -16.58
C ALA A 336 2.13 -15.57 -18.00
N GLU A 337 3.02 -16.58 -18.14
CA GLU A 337 3.27 -17.25 -19.42
C GLU A 337 2.00 -17.92 -19.98
N ARG A 338 1.19 -18.57 -19.12
CA ARG A 338 -0.10 -19.16 -19.51
C ARG A 338 -1.12 -18.10 -19.96
N THR A 339 -1.11 -16.91 -19.37
CA THR A 339 -1.96 -15.78 -19.81
C THR A 339 -1.53 -15.21 -21.15
N GLY A 340 -0.24 -15.33 -21.50
CA GLY A 340 0.32 -14.84 -22.78
C GLY A 340 1.51 -13.89 -22.63
N PHE A 341 1.92 -13.52 -21.41
CA PHE A 341 3.13 -12.74 -21.20
C PHE A 341 4.39 -13.57 -21.48
N ARG A 342 5.48 -12.91 -21.86
CA ARG A 342 6.81 -13.50 -21.87
C ARG A 342 7.51 -13.25 -20.54
N ALA A 343 7.63 -14.28 -19.68
CA ALA A 343 8.38 -14.15 -18.44
C ALA A 343 9.90 -14.13 -18.67
N LYS A 344 10.48 -12.93 -18.73
CA LYS A 344 11.91 -12.73 -19.01
C LYS A 344 12.76 -13.22 -17.86
N ARG A 345 12.53 -12.70 -16.65
CA ARG A 345 13.38 -12.94 -15.48
C ARG A 345 12.62 -12.89 -14.16
N VAL A 346 13.07 -13.70 -13.20
CA VAL A 346 12.82 -13.48 -11.77
C VAL A 346 14.13 -13.02 -11.16
N ILE A 347 14.16 -11.79 -10.66
CA ILE A 347 15.32 -11.23 -9.98
C ILE A 347 15.11 -11.39 -8.48
N VAL A 348 15.76 -12.37 -7.87
CA VAL A 348 15.73 -12.59 -6.42
C VAL A 348 16.53 -11.48 -5.73
N VAL A 349 15.84 -10.68 -4.93
CA VAL A 349 16.40 -9.52 -4.23
C VAL A 349 16.53 -9.74 -2.72
N ASN A 350 15.85 -10.75 -2.17
CA ASN A 350 15.98 -11.16 -0.78
C ASN A 350 15.78 -12.66 -0.61
N LYS A 351 16.35 -13.22 0.45
CA LYS A 351 16.17 -14.61 0.86
C LYS A 351 16.00 -14.67 2.37
N ARG A 352 15.01 -15.43 2.83
CA ARG A 352 14.77 -15.67 4.25
C ARG A 352 14.51 -17.14 4.50
N PHE A 353 15.01 -17.67 5.61
CA PHE A 353 14.62 -19.00 6.04
C PHE A 353 13.12 -19.00 6.35
N CYS A 354 12.39 -19.94 5.77
CA CYS A 354 11.05 -20.26 6.20
C CYS A 354 11.15 -21.15 7.44
N THR A 355 10.47 -20.77 8.51
CA THR A 355 10.55 -21.45 9.81
C THR A 355 9.18 -21.76 10.37
N THR A 356 9.02 -22.93 10.97
CA THR A 356 7.82 -23.27 11.74
C THR A 356 7.72 -22.44 13.04
N PRO A 357 6.58 -22.44 13.75
CA PRO A 357 6.48 -21.80 15.07
C PRO A 357 7.54 -22.27 16.07
N ALA A 358 7.99 -23.53 15.96
CA ALA A 358 9.08 -24.10 16.74
C ALA A 358 10.49 -23.71 16.23
N ARG A 359 10.60 -22.74 15.33
CA ARG A 359 11.84 -22.23 14.71
C ARG A 359 12.64 -23.26 13.91
N LYS A 360 12.02 -24.37 13.49
CA LYS A 360 12.64 -25.35 12.58
C LYS A 360 12.65 -24.78 11.17
N LYS A 361 13.79 -24.85 10.48
CA LYS A 361 13.92 -24.39 9.09
C LYS A 361 13.29 -25.43 8.16
N VAL A 362 12.36 -25.01 7.31
CA VAL A 362 11.63 -25.88 6.35
C VAL A 362 11.86 -25.48 4.89
N GLY A 363 12.64 -24.43 4.65
CA GLY A 363 13.05 -24.01 3.31
C GLY A 363 13.58 -22.58 3.27
N ILE A 364 13.81 -22.07 2.07
CA ILE A 364 14.24 -20.69 1.83
C ILE A 364 13.18 -20.02 0.95
N ALA A 365 12.48 -19.04 1.53
CA ALA A 365 11.56 -18.19 0.78
C ALA A 365 12.34 -17.05 0.11
N ARG A 366 12.05 -16.80 -1.16
CA ARG A 366 12.66 -15.73 -1.95
C ARG A 366 11.70 -14.55 -2.05
N GLU A 367 12.23 -13.34 -2.04
CA GLU A 367 11.54 -12.13 -2.49
C GLU A 367 12.14 -11.72 -3.82
N GLY A 368 11.29 -11.43 -4.80
CA GLY A 368 11.70 -11.25 -6.18
C GLY A 368 10.98 -10.12 -6.90
N LEU A 369 11.68 -9.58 -7.90
CA LEU A 369 11.10 -8.76 -8.96
C LEU A 369 10.81 -9.68 -10.15
N LEU A 370 9.53 -9.84 -10.47
CA LEU A 370 9.06 -10.66 -11.58
C LEU A 370 8.94 -9.75 -12.80
N MET A 371 9.78 -10.01 -13.80
CA MET A 371 9.96 -9.15 -14.98
C MET A 371 9.34 -9.84 -16.20
N TRP A 372 8.24 -9.28 -16.70
CA TRP A 372 7.49 -9.81 -17.83
C TRP A 372 7.32 -8.76 -18.94
N GLU A 373 6.93 -9.20 -20.12
CA GLU A 373 6.67 -8.37 -21.29
C GLU A 373 5.45 -8.93 -22.04
N ARG A 374 4.50 -8.08 -22.45
CA ARG A 374 3.31 -8.50 -23.23
C ARG A 374 3.67 -8.73 -24.70
#